data_AF-A0A833ZVD6-F1
#
_entry.id   AF-A0A833ZVD6-F1
#
_cell.length_a   1.000
_cell.length_b   1.000
_cell.length_c   1.000
_cell.angle_alpha   90.00
_cell.angle_beta   90.00
_cell.angle_gamma   90.00
#
_symmetry.space_group_name_H-M   'P 1'
#
loop_
_entity.id
_entity.type
_entity.pdbx_description
1 polymer ?
#
loop_
_entity_poly.entity_id
_entity_poly.type
_entity_poly.pdbx_seq_one_letter_code
_entity_poly.pdbx_strand_id
1 'polypeptide(L)'
;MSVPAFIDISEEDQVRKWISDWNLTTEKKHTLLRLLYEALVDCKKSDAASKVMVELLGSYTEDNASQARVDAHRCIVRALKDPNAFLFDHLLTLKPVKFLEGELIHDLLTIFVSAKLASYVKFYQNNKDFIDSLGLLHEQNMAKMRLLTFMGMAVENKEISFDTMQQELQIGADDVEAFVIDAVKTKMVYCKIDQTQRKVIVSHSTHRTFGKQQWQQLYDTLNAWKQNLNKVKNSLLSLSDT
;
A
#
# COMPACT_ATOMS: atom_id res chain seq x y z
N MET A 1 -10.54 -2.96 -36.79
CA MET A 1 -9.25 -2.34 -36.46
C MET A 1 -8.99 -2.68 -35.00
N SER A 2 -8.17 -3.71 -34.78
CA SER A 2 -8.05 -4.38 -33.49
C SER A 2 -7.26 -3.54 -32.49
N VAL A 3 -7.85 -3.36 -31.32
CA VAL A 3 -7.23 -2.77 -30.13
C VAL A 3 -6.13 -3.72 -29.66
N PRO A 4 -4.84 -3.33 -29.59
CA PRO A 4 -3.86 -4.10 -28.86
C PRO A 4 -4.01 -3.73 -27.38
N ALA A 5 -4.72 -4.60 -26.67
CA ALA A 5 -4.57 -4.77 -25.24
C ALA A 5 -3.14 -5.29 -24.92
N PHE A 6 -2.68 -5.08 -23.69
CA PHE A 6 -1.39 -5.48 -23.09
C PHE A 6 -0.22 -4.53 -23.31
N ILE A 7 -0.24 -3.40 -22.59
CA ILE A 7 0.96 -2.64 -22.21
C ILE A 7 0.97 -2.62 -20.68
N ASP A 8 1.54 -3.64 -20.04
CA ASP A 8 1.54 -3.72 -18.56
C ASP A 8 2.90 -4.08 -17.93
N ILE A 9 3.97 -4.30 -18.69
CA ILE A 9 5.29 -4.65 -18.13
C ILE A 9 6.48 -4.04 -18.92
N SER A 10 6.28 -3.58 -20.17
CA SER A 10 7.39 -3.08 -21.02
C SER A 10 7.86 -1.65 -20.73
N GLU A 11 7.06 -0.79 -20.12
CA GLU A 11 7.41 0.64 -20.00
C GLU A 11 8.56 0.89 -19.00
N GLU A 12 8.64 0.15 -17.89
CA GLU A 12 9.73 0.32 -16.89
C GLU A 12 11.08 -0.17 -17.42
N ASP A 13 11.11 -1.34 -18.05
CA ASP A 13 12.34 -1.88 -18.65
C ASP A 13 12.79 -1.06 -19.84
N GLN A 14 11.86 -0.49 -20.62
CA GLN A 14 12.21 0.41 -21.72
C GLN A 14 12.73 1.74 -21.20
N VAL A 15 12.12 2.32 -20.16
CA VAL A 15 12.61 3.56 -19.55
C VAL A 15 14.00 3.33 -18.94
N ARG A 16 14.23 2.22 -18.23
CA ARG A 16 15.55 1.84 -17.70
C ARG A 16 16.59 1.64 -18.79
N LYS A 17 16.21 1.00 -19.90
CA LYS A 17 17.07 0.85 -21.08
C LYS A 17 17.39 2.18 -21.73
N TRP A 18 16.40 3.04 -21.97
CA TRP A 18 16.63 4.37 -22.53
C TRP A 18 17.48 5.26 -21.64
N ILE A 19 17.31 5.18 -20.32
CA ILE A 19 18.17 5.88 -19.36
C ILE A 19 19.62 5.40 -19.46
N SER A 20 19.83 4.09 -19.61
CA SER A 20 21.16 3.50 -19.78
C SER A 20 21.78 3.81 -21.15
N ASP A 21 20.97 3.78 -22.21
CA ASP A 21 21.42 4.00 -23.59
C ASP A 21 21.74 5.49 -23.85
N TRP A 22 21.09 6.41 -23.15
CA TRP A 22 21.24 7.85 -23.37
C TRP A 22 22.25 8.55 -22.47
N ASN A 23 22.84 7.88 -21.45
CA ASN A 23 23.84 8.48 -20.54
C ASN A 23 23.45 9.89 -20.05
N LEU A 24 22.17 10.09 -19.70
CA LEU A 24 21.67 11.42 -19.35
C LEU A 24 22.20 11.89 -18.00
N THR A 25 22.57 13.17 -17.95
CA THR A 25 22.74 13.94 -16.71
C THR A 25 21.49 13.82 -15.84
N THR A 26 21.68 13.67 -14.52
CA THR A 26 20.62 13.45 -13.51
C THR A 26 19.45 14.45 -13.60
N GLU A 27 19.71 15.72 -13.94
CA GLU A 27 18.69 16.76 -14.09
C GLU A 27 17.74 16.52 -15.28
N LYS A 28 18.28 16.08 -16.42
CA LYS A 28 17.47 15.76 -17.60
C LYS A 28 16.68 14.47 -17.38
N LYS A 29 17.22 13.52 -16.61
CA LYS A 29 16.50 12.33 -16.16
C LYS A 29 15.28 12.70 -15.30
N HIS A 30 15.46 13.60 -14.33
CA HIS A 30 14.34 14.09 -13.50
C HIS A 30 13.27 14.83 -14.31
N THR A 31 13.69 15.62 -15.30
CA THR A 31 12.76 16.35 -16.18
C THR A 31 11.96 15.38 -17.08
N LEU A 32 12.62 14.38 -17.65
CA LEU A 32 11.97 13.32 -18.45
C LEU A 32 10.95 12.54 -17.61
N LEU A 33 11.35 12.12 -16.41
CA LEU A 33 10.48 11.36 -15.51
C LEU A 33 9.28 12.19 -15.02
N ARG A 34 9.44 13.51 -14.85
CA ARG A 34 8.33 14.43 -14.53
C ARG A 34 7.36 14.57 -15.70
N LEU A 35 7.85 14.72 -16.92
CA LEU A 35 7.00 14.77 -18.13
C LEU A 35 6.29 13.43 -18.36
N LEU A 36 6.98 12.32 -18.13
CA LEU A 36 6.38 10.99 -18.19
C LEU A 36 5.27 10.85 -17.15
N TYR A 37 5.52 11.32 -15.92
CA TYR A 37 4.51 11.34 -14.87
C TYR A 37 3.29 12.20 -15.25
N GLU A 38 3.48 13.41 -15.75
CA GLU A 38 2.38 14.28 -16.19
C GLU A 38 1.56 13.63 -17.32
N ALA A 39 2.23 13.05 -18.32
CA ALA A 39 1.55 12.32 -19.39
C ALA A 39 0.80 11.08 -18.87
N LEU A 40 1.36 10.33 -17.93
CA LEU A 40 0.71 9.16 -17.33
C LEU A 40 -0.48 9.55 -16.45
N VAL A 41 -0.39 10.71 -15.79
CA VAL A 41 -1.47 11.32 -15.01
C VAL A 41 -2.65 11.69 -15.91
N ASP A 42 -2.38 12.29 -17.07
CA ASP A 42 -3.40 12.64 -18.07
C ASP A 42 -4.03 11.39 -18.69
N CYS A 43 -3.24 10.32 -18.87
CA CYS A 43 -3.72 9.03 -19.33
C CYS A 43 -4.53 8.23 -18.30
N LYS A 44 -4.76 8.77 -17.08
CA LYS A 44 -5.44 8.10 -15.94
C LYS A 44 -4.81 6.77 -15.51
N LYS A 45 -3.57 6.47 -15.91
CA LYS A 45 -2.83 5.26 -15.49
C LYS A 45 -2.15 5.51 -14.13
N SER A 46 -2.94 5.52 -13.06
CA SER A 46 -2.49 5.92 -11.73
C SER A 46 -1.44 4.98 -11.12
N ASP A 47 -1.50 3.67 -11.41
CA ASP A 47 -0.54 2.69 -10.90
C ASP A 47 0.86 2.87 -11.51
N ALA A 48 0.95 2.96 -12.85
CA ALA A 48 2.20 3.24 -13.56
C ALA A 48 2.79 4.61 -13.17
N ALA A 49 1.94 5.63 -13.03
CA ALA A 49 2.37 6.96 -12.57
C ALA A 49 2.97 6.90 -11.15
N SER A 50 2.39 6.10 -10.26
CA SER A 50 2.89 5.94 -8.88
C SER A 50 4.25 5.24 -8.86
N LYS A 51 4.45 4.20 -9.70
CA LYS A 51 5.73 3.49 -9.82
C LYS A 51 6.85 4.37 -10.40
N VAL A 52 6.56 5.08 -11.50
CA VAL A 52 7.50 6.05 -12.10
C VAL A 52 7.87 7.15 -11.10
N MET A 53 6.91 7.61 -10.29
CA MET A 53 7.16 8.60 -9.24
C MET A 53 8.04 8.05 -8.11
N VAL A 54 7.86 6.80 -7.69
CA VAL A 54 8.74 6.16 -6.71
C VAL A 54 10.17 6.03 -7.26
N GLU A 55 10.33 5.71 -8.54
CA GLU A 55 11.64 5.66 -9.22
C GLU A 55 12.29 7.04 -9.35
N LEU A 56 11.50 8.08 -9.63
CA LEU A 56 11.93 9.47 -9.63
C LEU A 56 12.38 9.88 -8.23
N LEU A 57 11.60 9.59 -7.19
CA LEU A 57 11.93 9.93 -5.80
C LEU A 57 13.14 9.15 -5.27
N GLY A 58 13.33 7.90 -5.72
CA GLY A 58 14.52 7.10 -5.44
C GLY A 58 15.77 7.56 -6.20
N SER A 59 15.61 8.31 -7.30
CA SER A 59 16.70 8.87 -8.10
C SER A 59 17.17 10.24 -7.62
N TYR A 60 16.60 10.81 -6.55
CA TYR A 60 17.08 12.09 -5.99
C TYR A 60 18.30 11.90 -5.10
N THR A 61 19.27 12.80 -5.28
CA THR A 61 20.41 13.04 -4.40
C THR A 61 20.15 14.21 -3.45
N GLU A 62 20.92 14.32 -2.37
CA GLU A 62 20.72 15.31 -1.28
C GLU A 62 20.77 16.78 -1.77
N ASP A 63 21.44 17.05 -2.89
CA ASP A 63 21.58 18.40 -3.46
C ASP A 63 20.27 18.99 -4.02
N ASN A 64 19.29 18.16 -4.39
CA ASN A 64 18.00 18.59 -4.97
C ASN A 64 16.83 18.45 -3.98
N ALA A 65 17.11 18.45 -2.67
CA ALA A 65 16.14 18.19 -1.61
C ALA A 65 14.89 19.10 -1.68
N SER A 66 15.03 20.38 -2.07
CA SER A 66 13.89 21.32 -2.15
C SER A 66 12.87 20.93 -3.23
N GLN A 67 13.33 20.50 -4.41
CA GLN A 67 12.46 20.03 -5.48
C GLN A 67 11.85 18.66 -5.14
N ALA A 68 12.64 17.77 -4.54
CA ALA A 68 12.17 16.47 -4.07
C ALA A 68 11.04 16.60 -3.04
N ARG A 69 11.06 17.63 -2.17
CA ARG A 69 9.97 17.91 -1.21
C ARG A 69 8.65 18.24 -1.91
N VAL A 70 8.67 19.14 -2.90
CA VAL A 70 7.45 19.55 -3.63
C VAL A 70 6.87 18.37 -4.40
N ASP A 71 7.71 17.58 -5.05
CA ASP A 71 7.29 16.39 -5.79
C ASP A 71 6.79 15.28 -4.86
N ALA A 72 7.41 15.09 -3.69
CA ALA A 72 6.93 14.18 -2.66
C ALA A 72 5.56 14.61 -2.11
N HIS A 73 5.34 15.91 -1.86
CA HIS A 73 4.04 16.46 -1.46
C HIS A 73 2.96 16.15 -2.50
N ARG A 74 3.23 16.45 -3.77
CA ARG A 74 2.29 16.16 -4.87
C ARG A 74 2.01 14.67 -4.99
N CYS A 75 3.03 13.83 -4.80
CA CYS A 75 2.91 12.37 -4.82
C CYS A 75 1.99 11.88 -3.70
N ILE A 76 2.22 12.32 -2.45
CA ILE A 76 1.43 11.88 -1.30
C ILE A 76 -0.03 12.30 -1.46
N VAL A 77 -0.29 13.55 -1.84
CA VAL A 77 -1.67 14.04 -2.06
C VAL A 77 -2.38 13.22 -3.13
N ARG A 78 -1.68 12.87 -4.23
CA ARG A 78 -2.25 12.03 -5.28
C ARG A 78 -2.49 10.59 -4.82
N ALA A 79 -1.53 10.00 -4.12
CA ALA A 79 -1.65 8.63 -3.58
C ALA A 79 -2.79 8.54 -2.55
N LEU A 80 -3.03 9.60 -1.78
CA LEU A 80 -4.17 9.70 -0.89
C LEU A 80 -5.48 9.82 -1.66
N LYS A 81 -5.52 10.63 -2.72
CA LYS A 81 -6.70 10.81 -3.59
C LYS A 81 -7.07 9.56 -4.40
N ASP A 82 -6.11 8.69 -4.70
CA ASP A 82 -6.39 7.45 -5.43
C ASP A 82 -7.10 6.43 -4.52
N PRO A 83 -8.35 6.04 -4.82
CA PRO A 83 -9.09 5.08 -4.01
C PRO A 83 -8.49 3.68 -4.05
N ASN A 84 -7.63 3.35 -5.03
CA ASN A 84 -7.05 2.02 -5.19
C ASN A 84 -5.65 1.88 -4.57
N ALA A 85 -5.03 2.98 -4.13
CA ALA A 85 -3.69 2.97 -3.54
C ALA A 85 -3.77 2.83 -2.02
N PHE A 86 -3.59 1.62 -1.49
CA PHE A 86 -3.66 1.34 -0.06
C PHE A 86 -2.30 1.01 0.59
N LEU A 87 -1.30 0.66 -0.22
CA LEU A 87 0.05 0.31 0.23
C LEU A 87 0.97 1.52 0.07
N PHE A 88 1.30 2.16 1.19
CA PHE A 88 2.19 3.33 1.21
C PHE A 88 3.59 3.02 1.76
N ASP A 89 3.89 1.75 2.06
CA ASP A 89 5.17 1.31 2.65
C ASP A 89 6.38 1.67 1.77
N HIS A 90 6.20 1.59 0.44
CA HIS A 90 7.19 1.99 -0.55
C HIS A 90 7.54 3.48 -0.45
N LEU A 91 6.58 4.34 -0.08
CA LEU A 91 6.81 5.79 0.05
C LEU A 91 7.58 6.12 1.34
N LEU A 92 7.29 5.44 2.45
CA LEU A 92 8.01 5.65 3.72
C LEU A 92 9.47 5.20 3.67
N THR A 93 9.81 4.27 2.77
CA THR A 93 11.19 3.79 2.63
C THR A 93 12.09 4.83 1.95
N LEU A 94 11.52 5.78 1.19
CA LEU A 94 12.26 6.75 0.41
C LEU A 94 12.90 7.83 1.31
N LYS A 95 14.19 8.11 1.08
CA LYS A 95 14.95 9.13 1.84
C LYS A 95 14.30 10.53 1.83
N PRO A 96 13.74 11.03 0.71
CA PRO A 96 13.09 12.34 0.70
C PRO A 96 11.85 12.43 1.60
N VAL A 97 11.14 11.31 1.79
CA VAL A 97 9.94 11.24 2.65
C VAL A 97 10.34 11.22 4.13
N LYS A 98 11.44 10.55 4.48
CA LYS A 98 12.03 10.64 5.82
C LYS A 98 12.56 12.04 6.14
N PHE A 99 13.04 12.77 5.12
CA PHE A 99 13.48 14.15 5.29
C PHE A 99 12.32 15.15 5.47
N LEU A 100 11.08 14.70 5.24
CA LEU A 100 9.84 15.42 5.52
C LEU A 100 9.26 15.09 6.92
N GLU A 101 10.01 14.35 7.76
CA GLU A 101 9.64 14.09 9.15
C GLU A 101 9.42 15.41 9.92
N GLY A 102 8.20 15.62 10.43
CA GLY A 102 7.77 16.83 11.14
C GLY A 102 6.81 17.73 10.37
N GLU A 103 6.57 17.48 9.09
CA GLU A 103 5.50 18.15 8.34
C GLU A 103 4.16 17.41 8.48
N LEU A 104 3.05 18.15 8.46
CA LEU A 104 1.69 17.62 8.60
C LEU A 104 1.36 16.50 7.60
N ILE A 105 1.98 16.50 6.41
CA ILE A 105 1.76 15.49 5.37
C ILE A 105 2.47 14.18 5.70
N HIS A 106 3.67 14.25 6.30
CA HIS A 106 4.37 13.06 6.76
C HIS A 106 3.64 12.43 7.96
N ASP A 107 3.14 13.26 8.88
CA ASP A 107 2.32 12.78 10.00
C ASP A 107 1.03 12.13 9.49
N LEU A 108 0.39 12.72 8.48
CA LEU A 108 -0.76 12.12 7.83
C LEU A 108 -0.39 10.77 7.20
N LEU A 109 0.70 10.69 6.44
CA LEU A 109 1.15 9.44 5.81
C LEU A 109 1.47 8.37 6.86
N THR A 110 2.09 8.75 7.97
CA THR A 110 2.36 7.87 9.11
C THR A 110 1.08 7.41 9.79
N ILE A 111 0.08 8.30 9.95
CA ILE A 111 -1.25 7.96 10.48
C ILE A 111 -1.98 7.00 9.56
N PHE A 112 -1.80 7.16 8.24
CA PHE A 112 -2.15 6.11 7.32
C PHE A 112 -1.28 4.90 7.71
N VAL A 113 -0.04 4.72 7.29
CA VAL A 113 0.66 3.43 7.43
C VAL A 113 0.60 2.72 8.80
N SER A 114 0.67 3.43 9.92
CA SER A 114 0.83 2.82 11.25
C SER A 114 -0.32 3.08 12.25
N ALA A 115 -1.23 4.02 12.00
CA ALA A 115 -2.25 4.36 13.00
C ALA A 115 -3.66 3.86 12.68
N LYS A 116 -4.51 3.94 13.72
CA LYS A 116 -5.94 3.58 13.70
C LYS A 116 -6.81 4.75 13.27
N LEU A 117 -8.04 4.45 12.88
CA LEU A 117 -9.08 5.43 12.55
C LEU A 117 -9.25 6.52 13.61
N ALA A 118 -9.19 6.17 14.90
CA ALA A 118 -9.31 7.14 15.99
C ALA A 118 -8.25 8.26 15.94
N SER A 119 -7.01 7.93 15.53
CA SER A 119 -5.93 8.91 15.38
C SER A 119 -6.16 9.83 14.19
N TYR A 120 -6.71 9.30 13.09
CA TYR A 120 -7.09 10.10 11.92
C TYR A 120 -8.22 11.08 12.24
N VAL A 121 -9.25 10.65 12.98
CA VAL A 121 -10.36 11.54 13.38
C VAL A 121 -9.85 12.70 14.24
N LYS A 122 -8.95 12.44 15.19
CA LYS A 122 -8.30 13.50 15.99
C LYS A 122 -7.47 14.45 15.14
N PHE A 123 -6.71 13.92 14.18
CA PHE A 123 -5.93 14.74 13.25
C PHE A 123 -6.83 15.61 12.37
N TYR A 124 -7.94 15.06 11.88
CA TYR A 124 -8.94 15.79 11.11
C TYR A 124 -9.57 16.94 11.91
N GLN A 125 -9.91 16.70 13.18
CA GLN A 125 -10.48 17.75 14.04
C GLN A 125 -9.53 18.93 14.24
N ASN A 126 -8.23 18.68 14.31
CA ASN A 126 -7.21 19.70 14.54
C ASN A 126 -6.78 20.43 13.24
N ASN A 127 -6.88 19.77 12.07
CA ASN A 127 -6.30 20.24 10.80
C ASN A 127 -7.31 20.23 9.64
N LYS A 128 -8.54 20.72 9.85
CA LYS A 128 -9.60 20.74 8.82
C LYS A 128 -9.22 21.55 7.59
N ASP A 129 -8.73 22.77 7.81
CA ASP A 129 -8.37 23.71 6.72
C ASP A 129 -7.25 23.15 5.84
N PHE A 130 -6.37 22.32 6.41
CA PHE A 130 -5.29 21.67 5.70
C PHE A 130 -5.80 20.60 4.74
N ILE A 131 -6.75 19.77 5.18
CA ILE A 131 -7.29 18.67 4.38
C ILE A 131 -8.20 19.22 3.26
N ASP A 132 -8.97 20.27 3.55
CA ASP A 132 -9.79 20.96 2.57
C ASP A 132 -8.93 21.70 1.53
N SER A 133 -7.82 22.32 1.94
CA SER A 133 -6.86 22.96 1.02
C SER A 133 -6.20 21.98 0.06
N LEU A 134 -6.06 20.71 0.45
CA LEU A 134 -5.53 19.65 -0.40
C LEU A 134 -6.57 19.08 -1.38
N GLY A 135 -7.84 19.49 -1.28
CA GLY A 135 -8.93 18.97 -2.11
C GLY A 135 -9.21 17.48 -1.88
N LEU A 136 -8.88 16.99 -0.68
CA LEU A 136 -9.09 15.61 -0.27
C LEU A 136 -10.50 15.47 0.33
N LEU A 137 -11.35 14.66 -0.30
CA LEU A 137 -12.69 14.37 0.22
C LEU A 137 -12.58 13.56 1.51
N HIS A 138 -13.02 14.15 2.63
CA HIS A 138 -12.99 13.52 3.94
C HIS A 138 -13.68 12.14 3.96
N GLU A 139 -14.81 12.00 3.27
CA GLU A 139 -15.55 10.74 3.21
C GLU A 139 -14.76 9.60 2.57
N GLN A 140 -14.03 9.87 1.48
CA GLN A 140 -13.20 8.88 0.80
C GLN A 140 -12.02 8.46 1.67
N ASN A 141 -11.39 9.41 2.35
CA ASN A 141 -10.31 9.13 3.28
C ASN A 141 -10.78 8.36 4.52
N MET A 142 -11.99 8.65 5.02
CA MET A 142 -12.61 7.90 6.12
C MET A 142 -12.89 6.46 5.72
N ALA A 143 -13.49 6.22 4.54
CA ALA A 143 -13.72 4.87 4.03
C ALA A 143 -12.40 4.11 3.85
N LYS A 144 -11.37 4.78 3.31
CA LYS A 144 -10.03 4.23 3.14
C LYS A 144 -9.36 3.89 4.47
N MET A 145 -9.46 4.77 5.48
CA MET A 145 -8.94 4.54 6.82
C MET A 145 -9.68 3.42 7.56
N ARG A 146 -10.98 3.27 7.36
CA ARG A 146 -11.75 2.11 7.85
C ARG A 146 -11.17 0.82 7.28
N LEU A 147 -10.99 0.74 5.96
CA LEU A 147 -10.43 -0.45 5.30
C LEU A 147 -9.03 -0.78 5.80
N LEU A 148 -8.19 0.25 5.96
CA LEU A 148 -6.83 0.06 6.46
C LEU A 148 -6.78 -0.36 7.94
N THR A 149 -7.68 0.16 8.77
CA THR A 149 -7.80 -0.26 10.18
C THR A 149 -8.27 -1.72 10.25
N PHE A 150 -9.24 -2.09 9.41
CA PHE A 150 -9.71 -3.47 9.28
C PHE A 150 -8.59 -4.42 8.84
N MET A 151 -7.77 -4.04 7.86
CA MET A 151 -6.58 -4.82 7.47
C MET A 151 -5.59 -5.01 8.62
N GLY A 152 -5.34 -3.96 9.41
CA GLY A 152 -4.48 -4.06 10.61
C GLY A 152 -5.02 -5.06 11.62
N MET A 153 -6.32 -4.99 11.92
CA MET A 153 -6.99 -5.94 12.81
C MET A 153 -6.98 -7.38 12.28
N ALA A 154 -7.15 -7.54 10.97
CA ALA A 154 -7.14 -8.84 10.29
C ALA A 154 -5.77 -9.53 10.27
N VAL A 155 -4.70 -8.75 10.44
CA VAL A 155 -3.34 -9.28 10.61
C VAL A 155 -3.11 -9.77 12.04
N GLU A 156 -3.58 -9.02 13.04
CA GLU A 156 -3.40 -9.38 14.46
C GLU A 156 -4.32 -10.53 14.88
N ASN A 157 -5.58 -10.48 14.46
CA ASN A 157 -6.62 -11.42 14.87
C ASN A 157 -7.24 -12.09 13.65
N LYS A 158 -7.14 -13.42 13.59
CA LYS A 158 -7.77 -14.23 12.54
C LYS A 158 -9.29 -14.36 12.71
N GLU A 159 -9.78 -14.10 13.92
CA GLU A 159 -11.21 -14.07 14.23
C GLU A 159 -11.55 -12.71 14.82
N ILE A 160 -12.44 -11.97 14.17
CA ILE A 160 -12.85 -10.64 14.59
C ILE A 160 -14.35 -10.66 14.87
N SER A 161 -14.75 -10.22 16.06
CA SER A 161 -16.17 -10.08 16.41
C SER A 161 -16.79 -8.83 15.77
N PHE A 162 -18.08 -8.88 15.47
CA PHE A 162 -18.80 -7.72 14.93
C PHE A 162 -18.79 -6.54 15.92
N ASP A 163 -18.76 -6.80 17.23
CA ASP A 163 -18.76 -5.73 18.24
C ASP A 163 -17.43 -4.97 18.22
N THR A 164 -16.31 -5.68 18.08
CA THR A 164 -14.99 -5.04 17.91
C THR A 164 -14.95 -4.21 16.62
N MET A 165 -15.54 -4.71 15.52
CA MET A 165 -15.60 -3.95 14.26
C MET A 165 -16.45 -2.68 14.39
N GLN A 166 -17.62 -2.75 15.03
CA GLN A 166 -18.47 -1.58 15.25
C GLN A 166 -17.74 -0.49 16.04
N GLN A 167 -17.00 -0.88 17.08
CA GLN A 167 -16.24 0.05 17.92
C GLN A 167 -15.05 0.67 17.18
N GLU A 168 -14.24 -0.13 16.49
CA GLU A 168 -13.02 0.34 15.83
C GLU A 168 -13.30 1.10 14.51
N LEU A 169 -14.33 0.70 13.77
CA LEU A 169 -14.70 1.32 12.48
C LEU A 169 -15.74 2.43 12.61
N GLN A 170 -16.42 2.53 13.76
CA GLN A 170 -17.48 3.50 14.03
C GLN A 170 -18.57 3.46 12.95
N ILE A 171 -19.11 2.27 12.70
CA ILE A 171 -20.19 1.99 11.74
C ILE A 171 -21.36 1.30 12.43
N GLY A 172 -22.57 1.45 11.88
CA GLY A 172 -23.75 0.76 12.36
C GLY A 172 -23.63 -0.76 12.17
N ALA A 173 -24.33 -1.54 12.99
CA ALA A 173 -24.29 -3.00 12.94
C ALA A 173 -24.69 -3.55 11.56
N ASP A 174 -25.66 -2.91 10.90
CA ASP A 174 -26.17 -3.30 9.59
C ASP A 174 -25.17 -3.01 8.45
N ASP A 175 -24.30 -2.00 8.64
CA ASP A 175 -23.31 -1.59 7.64
C ASP A 175 -22.02 -2.42 7.70
N VAL A 176 -21.80 -3.18 8.79
CA VAL A 176 -20.59 -4.00 8.96
C VAL A 176 -20.47 -5.03 7.85
N GLU A 177 -21.56 -5.70 7.48
CA GLU A 177 -21.55 -6.71 6.42
C GLU A 177 -21.24 -6.11 5.06
N ALA A 178 -21.93 -5.01 4.71
CA ALA A 178 -21.69 -4.31 3.45
C ALA A 178 -20.22 -3.87 3.35
N PHE A 179 -19.67 -3.36 4.44
CA PHE A 179 -18.27 -2.97 4.52
C PHE A 179 -17.31 -4.16 4.35
N VAL A 180 -17.57 -5.29 5.01
CA VAL A 180 -16.74 -6.50 4.86
C VAL A 180 -16.79 -7.03 3.42
N ILE A 181 -17.96 -7.00 2.78
CA ILE A 181 -18.11 -7.39 1.37
C ILE A 181 -17.27 -6.47 0.47
N ASP A 182 -17.31 -5.16 0.70
CA ASP A 182 -16.51 -4.22 -0.08
C ASP A 182 -15.00 -4.37 0.18
N ALA A 183 -14.61 -4.69 1.42
CA ALA A 183 -13.23 -5.01 1.77
C ALA A 183 -12.72 -6.29 1.06
N VAL A 184 -13.59 -7.28 0.85
CA VAL A 184 -13.25 -8.48 0.06
C VAL A 184 -13.16 -8.15 -1.43
N LYS A 185 -14.00 -7.26 -1.95
CA LYS A 185 -13.95 -6.83 -3.36
C LYS A 185 -12.64 -6.13 -3.74
N THR A 186 -12.00 -5.42 -2.81
CA THR A 186 -10.68 -4.81 -3.06
C THR A 186 -9.54 -5.84 -3.15
N LYS A 187 -9.82 -7.12 -2.90
CA LYS A 187 -8.88 -8.26 -2.93
C LYS A 187 -7.73 -8.16 -1.92
N MET A 188 -7.79 -7.23 -0.98
CA MET A 188 -6.74 -7.03 0.03
C MET A 188 -6.92 -7.95 1.23
N VAL A 189 -8.16 -8.35 1.52
CA VAL A 189 -8.52 -9.25 2.60
C VAL A 189 -9.42 -10.36 2.05
N TYR A 190 -9.14 -11.59 2.47
CA TYR A 190 -9.99 -12.76 2.25
C TYR A 190 -10.55 -13.20 3.59
N CYS A 191 -11.85 -13.05 3.78
CA CYS A 191 -12.53 -13.44 4.99
C CYS A 191 -13.88 -14.12 4.70
N LYS A 192 -14.34 -14.89 5.67
CA LYS A 192 -15.66 -15.53 5.69
C LYS A 192 -16.47 -14.91 6.82
N ILE A 193 -17.75 -14.63 6.56
CA ILE A 193 -18.67 -14.09 7.55
C ILE A 193 -19.43 -15.25 8.17
N ASP A 194 -19.41 -15.36 9.50
CA ASP A 194 -20.32 -16.20 10.28
C ASP A 194 -21.33 -15.30 10.98
N GLN A 195 -22.50 -15.18 10.33
CA GLN A 195 -23.60 -14.35 10.80
C GLN A 195 -24.15 -14.82 12.16
N THR A 196 -24.25 -16.13 12.34
CA THR A 196 -24.88 -16.76 13.52
C THR A 196 -24.08 -16.47 14.78
N GLN A 197 -22.75 -16.54 14.67
CA GLN A 197 -21.84 -16.26 15.77
C GLN A 197 -21.42 -14.78 15.84
N ARG A 198 -21.87 -13.94 14.90
CA ARG A 198 -21.46 -12.53 14.75
C ARG A 198 -19.93 -12.37 14.70
N LYS A 199 -19.28 -13.18 13.86
CA LYS A 199 -17.82 -13.21 13.70
C LYS A 199 -17.41 -13.20 12.23
N VAL A 200 -16.25 -12.62 11.96
CA VAL A 200 -15.58 -12.68 10.67
C VAL A 200 -14.28 -13.44 10.84
N ILE A 201 -14.14 -14.51 10.06
CA ILE A 201 -12.97 -15.39 10.05
C ILE A 201 -12.10 -14.99 8.87
N VAL A 202 -10.93 -14.42 9.16
CA VAL A 202 -9.94 -13.99 8.18
C VAL A 202 -9.12 -15.21 7.76
N SER A 203 -9.16 -15.52 6.46
CA SER A 203 -8.32 -16.56 5.86
C SER A 203 -6.93 -16.01 5.52
N HIS A 204 -6.89 -14.86 4.87
CA HIS A 204 -5.65 -14.18 4.49
C HIS A 204 -5.86 -12.67 4.48
N SER A 205 -4.87 -11.91 4.92
CA SER A 205 -4.87 -10.45 4.86
C SER A 205 -3.53 -9.97 4.35
N THR A 206 -3.56 -8.96 3.48
CA THR A 206 -2.35 -8.25 3.07
C THR A 206 -1.80 -7.43 4.24
N HIS A 207 -0.49 -7.49 4.46
CA HIS A 207 0.16 -6.68 5.49
C HIS A 207 0.32 -5.23 5.02
N ARG A 208 0.00 -4.28 5.91
CA ARG A 208 0.15 -2.84 5.64
C ARG A 208 1.61 -2.37 5.62
N THR A 209 2.45 -3.02 6.41
CA THR A 209 3.89 -2.82 6.49
C THR A 209 4.58 -4.17 6.49
N PHE A 210 5.61 -4.34 5.68
CA PHE A 210 6.38 -5.59 5.64
C PHE A 210 7.77 -5.39 6.23
N GLY A 211 7.88 -5.67 7.53
CA GLY A 211 9.11 -5.47 8.30
C GLY A 211 9.97 -6.73 8.43
N LYS A 212 11.06 -6.59 9.19
CA LYS A 212 12.00 -7.69 9.48
C LYS A 212 11.35 -8.85 10.24
N GLN A 213 10.39 -8.56 11.12
CA GLN A 213 9.71 -9.59 11.90
C GLN A 213 8.86 -10.50 11.01
N GLN A 214 8.16 -9.93 10.02
CA GLN A 214 7.39 -10.68 9.03
C GLN A 214 8.31 -11.53 8.15
N TRP A 215 9.47 -10.99 7.74
CA TRP A 215 10.50 -11.75 7.04
C TRP A 215 10.99 -12.97 7.85
N GLN A 216 11.20 -12.79 9.15
CA GLN A 216 11.62 -13.88 10.02
C GLN A 216 10.55 -14.96 10.15
N GLN A 217 9.29 -14.58 10.37
CA GLN A 217 8.16 -15.53 10.40
C GLN A 217 8.02 -16.32 9.10
N LEU A 218 8.22 -15.64 7.96
CA LEU A 218 8.19 -16.28 6.64
C LEU A 218 9.35 -17.26 6.47
N TYR A 219 10.56 -16.86 6.88
CA TYR A 219 11.75 -17.72 6.86
C TYR A 219 11.54 -18.98 7.71
N ASP A 220 11.03 -18.83 8.93
CA ASP A 220 10.79 -19.96 9.83
C ASP A 220 9.73 -20.93 9.27
N THR A 221 8.64 -20.39 8.72
CA THR A 221 7.59 -21.19 8.08
C THR A 221 8.12 -21.96 6.87
N LEU A 222 8.90 -21.30 6.01
CA LEU A 222 9.48 -21.91 4.82
C LEU A 222 10.51 -22.98 5.21
N ASN A 223 11.31 -22.73 6.24
CA ASN A 223 12.27 -23.71 6.73
C ASN A 223 11.57 -24.93 7.33
N ALA A 224 10.47 -24.74 8.06
CA ALA A 224 9.62 -25.83 8.54
C ALA A 224 9.03 -26.65 7.37
N TRP A 225 8.54 -26.00 6.33
CA TRP A 225 8.03 -26.68 5.13
C TRP A 225 9.13 -27.47 4.41
N LYS A 226 10.32 -26.88 4.25
CA LYS A 226 11.49 -27.54 3.68
C LYS A 226 11.86 -28.80 4.47
N GLN A 227 11.88 -28.71 5.80
CA GLN A 227 12.17 -29.84 6.67
C GLN A 227 11.09 -30.94 6.53
N ASN A 228 9.81 -30.57 6.50
CA ASN A 228 8.71 -31.53 6.35
C ASN A 228 8.76 -32.24 4.99
N LEU A 229 8.99 -31.50 3.90
CA LEU A 229 9.14 -32.08 2.56
C LEU A 229 10.35 -33.01 2.45
N ASN A 230 11.48 -32.62 3.05
CA ASN A 230 12.67 -33.48 3.07
C ASN A 230 12.43 -34.76 3.89
N LYS A 231 11.73 -34.68 5.02
CA LYS A 231 11.33 -35.86 5.79
C LYS A 231 10.46 -36.81 4.96
N VAL A 232 9.42 -36.29 4.32
CA VAL A 232 8.53 -37.09 3.46
C VAL A 232 9.29 -37.70 2.29
N LYS A 233 10.16 -36.93 1.63
CA LYS A 233 11.00 -37.42 0.53
C LYS A 233 11.92 -38.56 0.98
N ASN A 234 12.59 -38.41 2.12
CA ASN A 234 13.49 -39.42 2.65
C ASN A 234 12.73 -40.69 3.06
N SER A 235 11.54 -40.55 3.66
CA SER A 235 10.67 -41.69 3.99
C SER A 235 10.19 -42.42 2.73
N LEU A 236 9.85 -41.71 1.67
CA LEU A 236 9.49 -42.32 0.37
C LEU A 236 10.66 -43.05 -0.27
N LEU A 237 11.86 -42.47 -0.25
CA LEU A 237 13.08 -43.11 -0.78
C LEU A 237 13.43 -44.39 0.01
N SER A 238 13.32 -44.37 1.34
CA SER A 238 13.56 -45.56 2.15
C SER A 238 12.56 -46.69 1.89
N LEU A 239 11.34 -46.36 1.45
CA LEU A 239 10.31 -47.35 1.10
C LEU A 239 10.48 -47.90 -0.32
N SER A 240 11.14 -47.16 -1.23
CA SER A 240 11.41 -47.64 -2.59
C SER A 240 12.68 -48.49 -2.71
N ASP A 241 13.60 -48.38 -1.75
CA ASP A 241 14.83 -49.19 -1.68
C ASP A 241 14.63 -50.55 -0.97
N THR A 242 13.39 -50.88 -0.58
CA THR A 242 12.98 -52.21 -0.06
C THR A 242 12.13 -52.94 -1.08
#